data_AF-A0A7D9KBI1-F1
#
_entry.id   AF-A0A7D9KBI1-F1
#
_cell.length_a   1.000
_cell.length_b   1.000
_cell.length_c   1.000
_cell.angle_alpha   90.00
_cell.angle_beta   90.00
_cell.angle_gamma   90.00
#
_symmetry.space_group_name_H-M   'P 1'
#
loop_
_entity.id
_entity.type
_entity.pdbx_description
1 polymer ?
#
loop_
_entity_poly.entity_id
_entity_poly.type
_entity_poly.pdbx_seq_one_letter_code
_entity_poly.pdbx_strand_id
1 'polypeptide(L)'
;AEKSVFEDNEIASEPKHSPTKKTRPNHNKKTKALTYQKFPRDEKHLPENFIQIKEEKNVLSVDNEHCTSTSSHAKTEDQTCDKITKEDKYVGAHVSISGGLHLAAERALEIGAKSFAMFLRSQRQWNAKPLDPRNADLFRSACKEFGFSPRVILPHGIYLMNCGSPEAETLSKSRQVLVDELKRCEMLGLTLYNFHPGSSCGKISVDECIDLIAESINLAHQQTKYVVTVLENMSCQGNT
;
A
#
# COMPACT_ATOMS: atom_id res chain seq x y z
N ALA A 1 -30.16 8.16 -67.79
CA ALA A 1 -30.91 9.18 -67.04
C ALA A 1 -30.26 9.29 -65.67
N GLU A 2 -29.76 10.42 -65.17
CA GLU A 2 -29.58 11.77 -65.71
C GLU A 2 -28.54 12.47 -64.79
N LYS A 3 -27.79 13.42 -65.34
CA LYS A 3 -26.71 14.18 -64.69
C LYS A 3 -27.22 15.51 -64.13
N SER A 4 -26.59 16.01 -63.06
CA SER A 4 -26.20 17.44 -62.85
C SER A 4 -25.33 17.52 -61.57
N VAL A 5 -24.03 17.88 -61.54
CA VAL A 5 -23.27 19.09 -61.97
C VAL A 5 -23.13 20.12 -60.83
N PHE A 6 -21.88 20.23 -60.32
CA PHE A 6 -21.12 21.36 -59.73
C PHE A 6 -21.64 21.99 -58.42
N GLU A 7 -20.80 22.44 -57.48
CA GLU A 7 -19.63 23.33 -57.66
C GLU A 7 -18.63 23.28 -56.48
N ASP A 8 -17.37 23.56 -56.78
CA ASP A 8 -16.21 23.62 -55.90
C ASP A 8 -16.24 24.79 -54.90
N ASN A 9 -15.61 24.62 -53.73
CA ASN A 9 -15.05 25.75 -52.98
C ASN A 9 -13.75 25.34 -52.27
N GLU A 10 -12.64 25.82 -52.84
CA GLU A 10 -11.32 25.99 -52.24
C GLU A 10 -11.41 26.92 -51.02
N ILE A 11 -10.88 26.50 -49.86
CA ILE A 11 -10.40 27.44 -48.83
C ILE A 11 -9.07 26.94 -48.25
N ALA A 12 -8.02 27.62 -48.73
CA ALA A 12 -6.79 28.07 -48.09
C ALA A 12 -6.20 27.29 -46.90
N SER A 13 -4.97 26.82 -47.11
CA SER A 13 -4.01 26.44 -46.08
C SER A 13 -3.56 27.65 -45.24
N GLU A 14 -3.72 27.57 -43.93
CA GLU A 14 -3.14 28.49 -42.95
C GLU A 14 -2.01 27.83 -42.12
N PRO A 15 -1.09 28.62 -41.54
CA PRO A 15 0.33 28.30 -41.51
C PRO A 15 0.78 27.51 -40.28
N LYS A 16 1.89 26.78 -40.46
CA LYS A 16 2.63 26.07 -39.39
C LYS A 16 3.06 27.06 -38.30
N HIS A 17 2.45 26.97 -37.13
CA HIS A 17 2.87 27.73 -35.97
C HIS A 17 4.02 27.00 -35.24
N SER A 18 5.21 27.59 -35.31
CA SER A 18 6.38 27.20 -34.54
C SER A 18 6.18 27.52 -33.06
N PRO A 19 6.55 26.63 -32.12
CA PRO A 19 6.36 26.90 -30.70
C PRO A 19 7.35 27.97 -30.24
N THR A 20 6.82 29.16 -29.92
CA THR A 20 7.54 30.23 -29.21
C THR A 20 8.00 29.74 -27.83
N LYS A 21 9.31 29.84 -27.56
CA LYS A 21 9.91 29.62 -26.23
C LYS A 21 9.30 30.60 -25.21
N LYS A 22 8.39 30.12 -24.36
CA LYS A 22 8.04 30.82 -23.12
C LYS A 22 9.08 30.47 -22.06
N THR A 23 9.92 31.44 -21.73
CA THR A 23 10.81 31.40 -20.56
C THR A 23 9.98 31.32 -19.28
N ARG A 24 10.14 30.24 -18.52
CA ARG A 24 9.55 30.10 -17.17
C ARG A 24 10.43 30.85 -16.15
N PRO A 25 9.83 31.53 -15.16
CA PRO A 25 10.60 32.19 -14.11
C PRO A 25 11.36 31.17 -13.26
N ASN A 26 12.61 31.51 -12.99
CA ASN A 26 13.58 30.69 -12.26
C ASN A 26 13.26 30.72 -10.76
N HIS A 27 12.53 29.73 -10.25
CA HIS A 27 12.42 29.51 -8.81
C HIS A 27 13.54 28.59 -8.34
N ASN A 28 14.63 29.24 -7.94
CA ASN A 28 15.76 28.63 -7.24
C ASN A 28 15.31 28.21 -5.82
N LYS A 29 14.59 27.09 -5.69
CA LYS A 29 14.46 26.40 -4.41
C LYS A 29 15.60 25.39 -4.36
N LYS A 30 16.60 25.68 -3.52
CA LYS A 30 17.63 24.71 -3.11
C LYS A 30 16.94 23.49 -2.49
N THR A 31 16.70 22.45 -3.27
CA THR A 31 16.39 21.13 -2.73
C THR A 31 17.69 20.58 -2.14
N LYS A 32 17.77 20.54 -0.80
CA LYS A 32 18.78 19.73 -0.14
C LYS A 32 18.53 18.29 -0.56
N ALA A 33 19.47 17.69 -1.29
CA ALA A 33 19.47 16.25 -1.51
C ALA A 33 19.63 15.58 -0.14
N LEU A 34 18.55 15.02 0.39
CA LEU A 34 18.64 14.10 1.52
C LEU A 34 19.35 12.85 1.00
N THR A 35 20.58 12.65 1.45
CA THR A 35 21.33 11.42 1.19
C THR A 35 20.79 10.33 2.10
N TYR A 36 19.93 9.47 1.56
CA TYR A 36 19.46 8.25 2.25
C TYR A 36 20.45 7.11 1.97
N GLN A 37 20.74 6.30 2.98
CA GLN A 37 21.54 5.09 2.79
C GLN A 37 20.67 4.05 2.09
N LYS A 38 21.14 3.53 0.95
CA LYS A 38 20.42 2.45 0.25
C LYS A 38 20.41 1.19 1.10
N PHE A 39 19.25 0.54 1.20
CA PHE A 39 19.13 -0.75 1.88
C PHE A 39 19.98 -1.82 1.17
N PRO A 40 20.59 -2.76 1.90
CA PRO A 40 21.33 -3.87 1.30
C PRO A 40 20.43 -4.68 0.35
N ARG A 41 20.92 -4.98 -0.85
CA ARG A 41 20.15 -5.63 -1.92
C ARG A 41 20.00 -7.16 -1.77
N ASP A 42 20.74 -7.77 -0.84
CA ASP A 42 20.80 -9.23 -0.68
C ASP A 42 20.30 -9.68 0.70
N GLU A 43 19.22 -10.46 0.74
CA GLU A 43 18.66 -11.08 1.96
C GLU A 43 19.66 -11.97 2.72
N LYS A 44 20.78 -12.37 2.08
CA LYS A 44 21.72 -13.35 2.63
C LYS A 44 22.82 -12.75 3.52
N HIS A 45 23.00 -11.43 3.54
CA HIS A 45 24.00 -10.75 4.37
C HIS A 45 23.42 -9.40 4.85
N LEU A 46 22.55 -9.46 5.86
CA LEU A 46 22.27 -8.30 6.69
C LEU A 46 23.53 -8.06 7.55
N PRO A 47 24.19 -6.89 7.49
CA PRO A 47 25.36 -6.64 8.31
C PRO A 47 24.96 -6.68 9.79
N GLU A 48 25.72 -7.46 10.60
CA GLU A 48 25.50 -7.65 12.05
C GLU A 48 25.53 -6.34 12.86
N ASN A 49 25.91 -5.21 12.26
CA ASN A 49 25.98 -3.90 12.88
C ASN A 49 24.77 -2.98 12.62
N PHE A 50 23.68 -3.46 12.02
CA PHE A 50 22.49 -2.63 11.79
C PHE A 50 21.61 -2.40 13.04
N ILE A 51 21.96 -3.04 14.16
CA ILE A 51 21.30 -2.82 15.46
C ILE A 51 22.35 -2.35 16.47
N GLN A 52 22.59 -1.03 16.53
CA GLN A 52 23.11 -0.38 17.72
C GLN A 52 22.29 0.87 18.00
N ILE A 53 21.22 0.70 18.78
CA ILE A 53 20.64 1.80 19.54
C ILE A 53 21.57 2.00 20.74
N LYS A 54 22.31 3.10 20.76
CA LYS A 54 23.06 3.52 21.96
C LYS A 54 22.05 3.93 23.02
N GLU A 55 21.87 3.11 24.05
CA GLU A 55 21.32 3.56 25.33
C GLU A 55 22.40 4.39 26.03
N GLU A 56 22.19 5.70 26.12
CA GLU A 56 22.98 6.55 27.01
C GLU A 56 22.53 6.30 28.45
N LYS A 57 23.38 5.60 29.21
CA LYS A 57 23.25 5.42 30.66
C LYS A 57 23.58 6.73 31.35
N ASN A 58 22.58 7.36 31.98
CA ASN A 58 22.84 8.36 33.01
C ASN A 58 22.79 7.67 34.37
N VAL A 59 23.95 7.57 35.02
CA VAL A 59 24.13 7.01 36.36
C VAL A 59 23.96 8.15 37.36
N LEU A 60 22.92 8.07 38.19
CA LEU A 60 22.88 8.79 39.47
C LEU A 60 22.34 7.87 40.56
N SER A 61 22.95 8.07 41.73
CA SER A 61 23.06 7.21 42.91
C SER A 61 21.76 6.87 43.63
N VAL A 62 21.79 5.70 44.25
CA VAL A 62 20.82 5.18 45.23
C VAL A 62 20.91 6.01 46.50
N ASP A 63 19.78 6.58 46.93
CA ASP A 63 19.49 6.80 48.34
C ASP A 63 18.05 6.34 48.62
N ASN A 64 17.91 5.63 49.72
CA ASN A 64 16.81 4.75 50.07
C ASN A 64 15.88 5.48 51.07
N GLU A 65 14.69 5.93 50.65
CA GLU A 65 13.62 6.27 51.59
C GLU A 65 12.25 5.81 51.07
N HIS A 66 11.54 5.14 51.96
CA HIS A 66 10.19 4.62 51.83
C HIS A 66 9.22 5.62 52.45
N CYS A 67 8.22 6.13 51.72
CA CYS A 67 6.91 6.42 52.32
C CYS A 67 5.82 6.75 51.28
N THR A 68 4.74 5.99 51.40
CA THR A 68 3.32 6.26 51.10
C THR A 68 2.87 7.49 50.28
N SER A 69 1.99 7.15 49.33
CA SER A 69 0.76 7.85 48.93
C SER A 69 0.81 8.97 47.89
N THR A 70 -0.18 8.88 46.99
CA THR A 70 -0.68 9.85 45.99
C THR A 70 0.14 10.03 44.70
N SER A 71 -0.49 9.79 43.55
CA SER A 71 -0.14 10.56 42.33
C SER A 71 -1.34 10.76 41.41
N SER A 72 -1.79 12.01 41.40
CA SER A 72 -2.32 12.69 40.23
C SER A 72 -1.51 12.33 38.98
N HIS A 73 -2.16 11.80 37.97
CA HIS A 73 -1.52 11.40 36.71
C HIS A 73 -0.94 12.63 36.00
N ALA A 74 0.38 12.75 36.09
CA ALA A 74 1.21 13.59 35.26
C ALA A 74 1.14 13.09 33.81
N LYS A 75 0.95 14.04 32.89
CA LYS A 75 1.00 13.82 31.44
C LYS A 75 2.44 13.50 31.04
N THR A 76 2.64 12.36 30.39
CA THR A 76 3.81 12.11 29.54
C THR A 76 3.34 12.06 28.10
N GLU A 77 3.82 13.04 27.33
CA GLU A 77 3.55 13.21 25.91
C GLU A 77 4.50 12.30 25.12
N ASP A 78 3.95 11.23 24.53
CA ASP A 78 4.45 10.66 23.28
C ASP A 78 3.26 10.57 22.31
N GLN A 79 2.94 11.72 21.72
CA GLN A 79 1.90 11.87 20.71
C GLN A 79 2.51 12.53 19.47
N THR A 80 3.29 11.77 18.72
CA THR A 80 3.41 12.00 17.28
C THR A 80 2.62 10.93 16.54
N CYS A 81 1.34 10.78 16.89
CA CYS A 81 0.38 10.05 16.07
C CYS A 81 -0.14 10.99 14.96
N ASP A 82 0.39 10.75 13.75
CA ASP A 82 -0.08 11.15 12.43
C ASP A 82 -1.46 11.84 12.40
N LYS A 83 -1.47 13.17 12.51
CA LYS A 83 -2.63 13.96 12.13
C LYS A 83 -2.70 14.01 10.62
N ILE A 84 -3.37 13.04 10.01
CA ILE A 84 -3.85 13.18 8.63
C ILE A 84 -4.81 14.37 8.63
N THR A 85 -4.38 15.50 8.09
CA THR A 85 -5.25 16.66 7.92
C THR A 85 -6.15 16.42 6.72
N LYS A 86 -7.37 16.97 6.75
CA LYS A 86 -8.35 16.81 5.67
C LYS A 86 -7.84 17.40 4.34
N GLU A 87 -6.81 18.23 4.39
CA GLU A 87 -6.19 18.93 3.26
C GLU A 87 -5.01 18.18 2.61
N ASP A 88 -4.46 17.13 3.22
CA ASP A 88 -3.30 16.42 2.67
C ASP A 88 -3.70 15.36 1.63
N LYS A 89 -3.31 15.58 0.36
CA LYS A 89 -3.45 14.58 -0.70
C LYS A 89 -2.27 13.61 -0.68
N TYR A 90 -2.58 12.32 -0.57
CA TYR A 90 -1.62 11.24 -0.70
C TYR A 90 -1.67 10.64 -2.10
N VAL A 91 -0.63 10.91 -2.88
CA VAL A 91 -0.53 10.48 -4.28
C VAL A 91 0.67 9.58 -4.43
N GLY A 92 0.49 8.50 -5.19
CA GLY A 92 1.52 7.51 -5.43
C GLY A 92 1.16 6.58 -6.57
N ALA A 93 1.83 5.42 -6.59
CA ALA A 93 1.62 4.39 -7.59
C ALA A 93 1.62 3.00 -6.94
N HIS A 94 1.16 2.00 -7.70
CA HIS A 94 1.42 0.61 -7.35
C HIS A 94 2.87 0.26 -7.72
N VAL A 95 3.70 -0.07 -6.74
CA VAL A 95 5.14 -0.32 -6.92
C VAL A 95 5.47 -1.81 -6.80
N SER A 96 6.61 -2.20 -7.37
CA SER A 96 7.09 -3.58 -7.33
C SER A 96 7.66 -3.93 -5.96
N ILE A 97 7.50 -5.20 -5.56
CA ILE A 97 8.14 -5.81 -4.37
C ILE A 97 9.28 -6.77 -4.74
N SER A 98 9.70 -6.78 -6.02
CA SER A 98 10.77 -7.67 -6.48
C SER A 98 12.05 -7.44 -5.68
N GLY A 99 12.65 -8.50 -5.15
CA GLY A 99 13.83 -8.42 -4.27
C GLY A 99 13.51 -8.16 -2.79
N GLY A 100 12.25 -7.92 -2.41
CA GLY A 100 11.84 -7.76 -1.02
C GLY A 100 10.77 -6.68 -0.83
N LEU A 101 9.94 -6.84 0.22
CA LEU A 101 8.87 -5.90 0.54
C LEU A 101 9.40 -4.50 0.89
N HIS A 102 10.50 -4.42 1.63
CA HIS A 102 11.12 -3.14 2.03
C HIS A 102 11.49 -2.25 0.83
N LEU A 103 11.83 -2.83 -0.32
CA LEU A 103 12.14 -2.10 -1.55
C LEU A 103 10.92 -1.38 -2.13
N ALA A 104 9.69 -1.73 -1.75
CA ALA A 104 8.50 -1.00 -2.16
C ALA A 104 8.54 0.45 -1.63
N ALA A 105 8.94 0.63 -0.38
CA ALA A 105 9.06 1.96 0.22
C ALA A 105 10.17 2.79 -0.44
N GLU A 106 11.32 2.20 -0.75
CA GLU A 106 12.41 2.86 -1.49
C GLU A 106 11.93 3.30 -2.88
N ARG A 107 11.26 2.42 -3.63
CA ARG A 107 10.74 2.72 -4.97
C ARG A 107 9.68 3.81 -4.94
N ALA A 108 8.82 3.81 -3.93
CA ALA A 108 7.82 4.87 -3.73
C ALA A 108 8.50 6.22 -3.49
N LEU A 109 9.56 6.25 -2.67
CA LEU A 109 10.36 7.45 -2.44
C LEU A 109 11.04 7.95 -3.72
N GLU A 110 11.63 7.05 -4.51
CA GLU A 110 12.34 7.38 -5.76
C GLU A 110 11.45 8.12 -6.78
N ILE A 111 10.15 7.81 -6.82
CA ILE A 111 9.18 8.49 -7.69
C ILE A 111 8.53 9.72 -7.03
N GLY A 112 8.95 10.10 -5.82
CA GLY A 112 8.40 11.23 -5.07
C GLY A 112 6.98 10.99 -4.54
N ALA A 113 6.60 9.74 -4.30
CA ALA A 113 5.27 9.40 -3.83
C ALA A 113 5.07 9.76 -2.34
N LYS A 114 3.81 10.07 -1.99
CA LYS A 114 3.34 10.27 -0.61
C LYS A 114 2.51 9.09 -0.09
N SER A 115 2.14 8.17 -0.97
CA SER A 115 1.47 6.89 -0.70
C SER A 115 1.95 5.86 -1.69
N PHE A 116 1.64 4.59 -1.49
CA PHE A 116 1.85 3.58 -2.52
C PHE A 116 0.96 2.36 -2.31
N ALA A 117 0.77 1.60 -3.38
CA ALA A 117 0.17 0.27 -3.35
C ALA A 117 1.23 -0.79 -3.68
N MET A 118 1.00 -2.03 -3.25
CA MET A 118 1.88 -3.16 -3.54
C MET A 118 1.15 -4.49 -3.37
N PHE A 119 1.67 -5.56 -3.98
CA PHE A 119 1.31 -6.91 -3.56
C PHE A 119 2.10 -7.31 -2.31
N LEU A 120 1.59 -8.25 -1.52
CA LEU A 120 2.35 -8.81 -0.38
C LEU A 120 3.14 -10.06 -0.77
N ARG A 121 2.88 -10.60 -1.95
CA ARG A 121 3.46 -11.84 -2.51
C ARG A 121 3.30 -11.88 -4.03
N SER A 122 3.73 -12.98 -4.65
CA SER A 122 3.49 -13.18 -6.09
C SER A 122 1.98 -13.27 -6.38
N GLN A 123 1.48 -12.43 -7.28
CA GLN A 123 0.07 -12.44 -7.69
C GLN A 123 -0.35 -13.69 -8.49
N ARG A 124 0.64 -14.46 -8.98
CA ARG A 124 0.43 -15.57 -9.93
C ARG A 124 0.27 -16.93 -9.26
N GLN A 125 0.34 -17.00 -7.93
CA GLN A 125 0.41 -18.27 -7.20
C GLN A 125 -0.52 -18.27 -5.99
N TRP A 126 -1.19 -19.41 -5.77
CA TRP A 126 -2.01 -19.65 -4.59
C TRP A 126 -1.18 -19.82 -3.32
N ASN A 127 -0.03 -20.49 -3.44
CA ASN A 127 0.84 -20.77 -2.31
C ASN A 127 1.93 -19.71 -2.25
N ALA A 128 2.15 -19.17 -1.06
CA ALA A 128 3.30 -18.34 -0.76
C ALA A 128 3.96 -18.84 0.53
N LYS A 129 5.27 -18.69 0.60
CA LYS A 129 6.00 -18.96 1.83
C LYS A 129 5.49 -18.03 2.94
N PRO A 130 5.40 -18.51 4.20
CA PRO A 130 5.12 -17.64 5.34
C PRO A 130 6.01 -16.40 5.30
N LEU A 131 5.45 -15.24 5.67
CA LEU A 131 6.24 -14.02 5.76
C LEU A 131 7.25 -14.15 6.89
N ASP A 132 8.54 -14.03 6.57
CA ASP A 132 9.60 -14.00 7.57
C ASP A 132 9.43 -12.74 8.45
N PRO A 133 9.35 -12.87 9.79
CA PRO A 133 9.28 -11.72 10.70
C PRO A 133 10.37 -10.68 10.45
N ARG A 134 11.59 -11.10 10.09
CA ARG A 134 12.70 -10.20 9.79
C ARG A 134 12.41 -9.34 8.56
N ASN A 135 11.78 -9.91 7.54
CA ASN A 135 11.36 -9.18 6.35
C ASN A 135 10.24 -8.18 6.65
N ALA A 136 9.36 -8.51 7.61
CA ALA A 136 8.36 -7.57 8.10
C ALA A 136 9.01 -6.41 8.86
N ASP A 137 9.99 -6.69 9.72
CA ASP A 137 10.73 -5.67 10.47
C ASP A 137 11.50 -4.72 9.53
N LEU A 138 12.14 -5.27 8.50
CA LEU A 138 12.80 -4.51 7.43
C LEU A 138 11.83 -3.58 6.71
N PHE A 139 10.65 -4.06 6.35
CA PHE A 139 9.62 -3.23 5.72
C PHE A 139 9.15 -2.09 6.63
N ARG A 140 8.85 -2.38 7.90
CA ARG A 140 8.41 -1.36 8.86
C ARG A 140 9.50 -0.31 9.09
N SER A 141 10.76 -0.73 9.15
CA SER A 141 11.91 0.16 9.29
C SER A 141 12.07 1.08 8.07
N ALA A 142 11.98 0.54 6.86
CA ALA A 142 12.03 1.32 5.63
C ALA A 142 10.87 2.33 5.53
N CYS A 143 9.65 1.93 5.90
CA CYS A 143 8.51 2.85 5.93
C CYS A 143 8.74 4.01 6.91
N LYS A 144 9.24 3.71 8.12
CA LYS A 144 9.57 4.72 9.13
C LYS A 144 10.66 5.67 8.64
N GLU A 145 11.73 5.14 8.05
CA GLU A 145 12.85 5.95 7.54
C GLU A 145 12.41 6.91 6.43
N PHE A 146 11.54 6.44 5.53
CA PHE A 146 11.09 7.23 4.38
C PHE A 146 9.80 8.02 4.64
N GLY A 147 9.27 7.99 5.87
CA GLY A 147 8.12 8.79 6.28
C GLY A 147 6.78 8.30 5.75
N PHE A 148 6.64 7.01 5.44
CA PHE A 148 5.36 6.40 5.06
C PHE A 148 4.63 5.85 6.30
N SER A 149 3.58 6.56 6.72
CA SER A 149 2.64 6.03 7.73
C SER A 149 1.92 4.79 7.18
N PRO A 150 1.62 3.77 8.00
CA PRO A 150 0.87 2.60 7.52
C PRO A 150 -0.52 2.90 6.96
N ARG A 151 -1.09 4.08 7.25
CA ARG A 151 -2.39 4.54 6.76
C ARG A 151 -2.37 4.99 5.29
N VAL A 152 -1.18 5.28 4.74
CA VAL A 152 -1.02 5.77 3.37
C VAL A 152 -0.49 4.70 2.43
N ILE A 153 -0.52 3.44 2.86
CA ILE A 153 -0.07 2.28 2.10
C ILE A 153 -1.28 1.37 1.88
N LEU A 154 -1.56 1.01 0.63
CA LEU A 154 -2.73 0.21 0.26
C LEU A 154 -2.31 -1.06 -0.48
N PRO A 155 -2.02 -2.16 0.24
CA PRO A 155 -1.77 -3.45 -0.40
C PRO A 155 -2.95 -3.91 -1.24
N HIS A 156 -2.65 -4.62 -2.33
CA HIS A 156 -3.64 -5.18 -3.23
C HIS A 156 -3.60 -6.70 -3.21
N GLY A 157 -4.77 -7.33 -3.20
CA GLY A 157 -4.92 -8.78 -3.27
C GLY A 157 -4.60 -9.38 -4.62
N ILE A 158 -4.26 -10.67 -4.63
CA ILE A 158 -3.85 -11.36 -5.86
C ILE A 158 -5.04 -11.59 -6.79
N TYR A 159 -4.80 -11.56 -8.11
CA TYR A 159 -5.87 -11.71 -9.11
C TYR A 159 -6.54 -13.08 -9.14
N LEU A 160 -5.92 -14.10 -8.55
CA LEU A 160 -6.49 -15.46 -8.48
C LEU A 160 -7.67 -15.54 -7.50
N MET A 161 -7.72 -14.66 -6.52
CA MET A 161 -8.72 -14.70 -5.46
C MET A 161 -10.11 -14.34 -6.00
N ASN A 162 -11.10 -15.17 -5.68
CA ASN A 162 -12.52 -14.92 -5.93
C ASN A 162 -13.31 -15.35 -4.69
N CYS A 163 -13.61 -14.41 -3.79
CA CYS A 163 -14.37 -14.65 -2.56
C CYS A 163 -15.86 -14.89 -2.80
N GLY A 164 -16.36 -14.67 -4.02
CA GLY A 164 -17.72 -14.99 -4.47
C GLY A 164 -17.79 -16.22 -5.37
N SER A 165 -16.72 -17.04 -5.42
CA SER A 165 -16.65 -18.13 -6.39
C SER A 165 -17.70 -19.20 -6.13
N PRO A 166 -18.44 -19.65 -7.18
CA PRO A 166 -19.34 -20.79 -7.08
C PRO A 166 -18.59 -22.14 -6.99
N GLU A 167 -17.29 -22.15 -7.29
CA GLU A 167 -16.46 -23.35 -7.24
C GLU A 167 -15.84 -23.52 -5.86
N ALA A 168 -16.22 -24.59 -5.15
CA ALA A 168 -15.83 -24.81 -3.75
C ALA A 168 -14.32 -24.76 -3.51
N GLU A 169 -13.51 -25.29 -4.43
CA GLU A 169 -12.05 -25.25 -4.32
C GLU A 169 -11.50 -23.82 -4.41
N THR A 170 -11.95 -23.04 -5.40
CA THR A 170 -11.54 -21.64 -5.58
C THR A 170 -12.01 -20.79 -4.41
N LEU A 171 -13.23 -20.98 -3.94
CA LEU A 171 -13.77 -20.28 -2.78
C LEU A 171 -12.93 -20.57 -1.53
N SER A 172 -12.64 -21.84 -1.26
CA SER A 172 -11.81 -22.25 -0.12
C SER A 172 -10.41 -21.67 -0.18
N LYS A 173 -9.74 -21.75 -1.35
CA LYS A 173 -8.41 -21.13 -1.55
C LYS A 173 -8.46 -19.62 -1.38
N SER A 174 -9.51 -18.96 -1.88
CA SER A 174 -9.68 -17.51 -1.76
C SER A 174 -9.84 -17.07 -0.32
N ARG A 175 -10.66 -17.78 0.47
CA ARG A 175 -10.82 -17.54 1.91
C ARG A 175 -9.50 -17.72 2.67
N GLN A 176 -8.74 -18.78 2.37
CA GLN A 176 -7.42 -19.01 2.97
C GLN A 176 -6.44 -17.89 2.63
N VAL A 177 -6.41 -17.46 1.36
CA VAL A 177 -5.57 -16.34 0.91
C VAL A 177 -5.96 -15.04 1.61
N LEU A 178 -7.26 -14.72 1.71
CA LEU A 178 -7.71 -13.50 2.38
C LEU A 178 -7.25 -13.47 3.84
N VAL A 179 -7.44 -14.56 4.59
CA VAL A 179 -6.94 -14.67 5.99
C VAL A 179 -5.43 -14.46 6.06
N ASP A 180 -4.68 -15.13 5.17
CA ASP A 180 -3.22 -15.12 5.12
C ASP A 180 -2.64 -13.74 4.75
N GLU A 181 -3.34 -13.00 3.89
CA GLU A 181 -2.98 -11.65 3.45
C GLU A 181 -3.31 -10.59 4.52
N LEU A 182 -4.46 -10.70 5.19
CA LEU A 182 -4.78 -9.83 6.33
C LEU A 182 -3.79 -10.05 7.49
N LYS A 183 -3.40 -11.29 7.78
CA LYS A 183 -2.34 -11.58 8.77
C LYS A 183 -0.98 -11.00 8.34
N ARG A 184 -0.63 -11.03 7.06
CA ARG A 184 0.57 -10.34 6.56
C ARG A 184 0.48 -8.84 6.75
N CYS A 185 -0.67 -8.22 6.48
CA CYS A 185 -0.88 -6.81 6.75
C CYS A 185 -0.61 -6.49 8.22
N GLU A 186 -1.11 -7.30 9.16
CA GLU A 186 -0.85 -7.11 10.59
C GLU A 186 0.64 -7.20 10.94
N MET A 187 1.35 -8.19 10.39
CA MET A 187 2.80 -8.34 10.59
C MET A 187 3.58 -7.16 10.03
N LEU A 188 3.12 -6.59 8.92
CA LEU A 188 3.70 -5.41 8.28
C LEU A 188 3.25 -4.09 8.96
N GLY A 189 2.33 -4.15 9.93
CA GLY A 189 1.76 -2.98 10.60
C GLY A 189 0.76 -2.18 9.74
N LEU A 190 0.30 -2.75 8.63
CA LEU A 190 -0.60 -2.11 7.67
C LEU A 190 -2.06 -2.21 8.13
N THR A 191 -2.85 -1.19 7.80
CA THR A 191 -4.23 -1.05 8.33
C THR A 191 -5.31 -1.24 7.28
N LEU A 192 -4.95 -1.28 6.00
CA LEU A 192 -5.86 -1.40 4.88
C LEU A 192 -5.44 -2.58 4.00
N TYR A 193 -6.41 -3.23 3.36
CA TYR A 193 -6.17 -4.27 2.37
C TYR A 193 -7.21 -4.21 1.25
N ASN A 194 -6.77 -3.85 0.04
CA ASN A 194 -7.64 -3.70 -1.12
C ASN A 194 -7.75 -5.01 -1.91
N PHE A 195 -8.95 -5.36 -2.35
CA PHE A 195 -9.16 -6.47 -3.27
C PHE A 195 -10.44 -6.32 -4.08
N HIS A 196 -10.50 -7.06 -5.19
CA HIS A 196 -11.71 -7.19 -6.00
C HIS A 196 -12.71 -8.13 -5.29
N PRO A 197 -13.97 -7.75 -5.09
CA PRO A 197 -14.93 -8.54 -4.31
C PRO A 197 -15.06 -10.00 -4.78
N GLY A 198 -15.26 -10.22 -6.08
CA GLY A 198 -15.40 -11.56 -6.65
C GLY A 198 -16.14 -11.55 -7.99
N SER A 199 -16.52 -12.74 -8.46
CA SER A 199 -17.36 -12.94 -9.64
C SER A 199 -18.23 -14.17 -9.46
N SER A 200 -19.51 -14.09 -9.86
CA SER A 200 -20.43 -15.22 -9.87
C SER A 200 -20.09 -16.27 -10.94
N CYS A 201 -19.16 -15.93 -11.85
CA CYS A 201 -18.81 -16.71 -13.04
C CYS A 201 -20.02 -17.07 -13.93
N GLY A 202 -21.17 -16.40 -13.77
CA GLY A 202 -22.44 -16.72 -14.44
C GLY A 202 -23.06 -18.05 -14.00
N LYS A 203 -22.62 -18.63 -12.87
CA LYS A 203 -23.10 -19.94 -12.38
C LYS A 203 -24.04 -19.86 -11.18
N ILE A 204 -24.05 -18.72 -10.49
CA ILE A 204 -24.93 -18.40 -9.35
C ILE A 204 -25.49 -16.99 -9.54
N SER A 205 -26.54 -16.66 -8.79
CA SER A 205 -27.10 -15.30 -8.78
C SER A 205 -26.11 -14.28 -8.19
N VAL A 206 -26.36 -13.00 -8.46
CA VAL A 206 -25.56 -11.90 -7.88
C VAL A 206 -25.71 -11.87 -6.36
N ASP A 207 -26.92 -12.10 -5.84
CA ASP A 207 -27.18 -12.12 -4.40
C ASP A 207 -26.41 -13.27 -3.71
N GLU A 208 -26.44 -14.48 -4.27
CA GLU A 208 -25.64 -15.60 -3.77
C GLU A 208 -24.13 -15.29 -3.79
N CYS A 209 -23.65 -14.63 -4.84
CA CYS A 209 -22.25 -14.20 -4.94
C CYS A 209 -21.89 -13.20 -3.84
N ILE A 210 -22.76 -12.20 -3.59
CA ILE A 210 -22.58 -11.20 -2.52
C ILE A 210 -22.58 -11.87 -1.15
N ASP A 211 -23.45 -12.84 -0.90
CA ASP A 211 -23.50 -13.61 0.34
C ASP A 211 -22.18 -14.35 0.58
N LEU A 212 -21.63 -15.01 -0.44
CA LEU A 212 -20.34 -15.70 -0.36
C LEU A 212 -19.18 -14.72 -0.08
N ILE A 213 -19.20 -13.53 -0.69
CA ILE A 213 -18.21 -12.47 -0.45
C ILE A 213 -18.29 -12.00 1.01
N ALA A 214 -19.49 -11.71 1.51
CA ALA A 214 -19.71 -11.25 2.88
C ALA A 214 -19.28 -12.32 3.89
N GLU A 215 -19.62 -13.59 3.67
CA GLU A 215 -19.17 -14.71 4.51
C GLU A 215 -17.63 -14.80 4.52
N SER A 216 -17.00 -14.70 3.36
CA SER A 216 -15.54 -14.77 3.23
C SER A 216 -14.83 -13.65 3.99
N ILE A 217 -15.37 -12.42 3.94
CA ILE A 217 -14.85 -11.27 4.71
C ILE A 217 -15.03 -11.51 6.21
N ASN A 218 -16.21 -11.95 6.64
CA ASN A 218 -16.48 -12.24 8.05
C ASN A 218 -15.54 -13.31 8.61
N LEU A 219 -15.32 -14.40 7.87
CA LEU A 219 -14.39 -15.46 8.25
C LEU A 219 -12.95 -14.94 8.40
N ALA A 220 -12.53 -14.01 7.54
CA ALA A 220 -11.21 -13.41 7.61
C ALA A 220 -11.06 -12.44 8.80
N HIS A 221 -12.08 -11.61 9.03
CA HIS A 221 -12.11 -10.68 10.17
C HIS A 221 -12.21 -11.40 11.52
N GLN A 222 -12.86 -12.55 11.62
CA GLN A 222 -12.87 -13.37 12.84
C GLN A 222 -11.47 -13.92 13.21
N GLN A 223 -10.56 -13.98 12.24
CA GLN A 223 -9.21 -14.53 12.40
C GLN A 223 -8.11 -13.45 12.39
N THR A 224 -8.50 -12.19 12.32
CA THR A 224 -7.62 -11.01 12.33
C THR A 224 -8.19 -9.95 13.27
N LYS A 225 -7.48 -8.83 13.46
CA LYS A 225 -7.68 -7.90 14.56
C LYS A 225 -8.12 -6.52 14.10
N TYR A 226 -7.43 -5.93 13.13
CA TYR A 226 -7.60 -4.49 12.86
C TYR A 226 -7.50 -4.06 11.39
N VAL A 227 -7.17 -4.98 10.48
CA VAL A 227 -7.02 -4.63 9.06
C VAL A 227 -8.39 -4.44 8.44
N VAL A 228 -8.61 -3.28 7.82
CA VAL A 228 -9.84 -2.97 7.10
C VAL A 228 -9.74 -3.52 5.69
N THR A 229 -10.69 -4.38 5.33
CA THR A 229 -10.91 -4.81 3.95
C THR A 229 -11.51 -3.66 3.13
N VAL A 230 -10.85 -3.32 2.02
CA VAL A 230 -11.25 -2.27 1.09
C VAL A 230 -11.74 -2.94 -0.18
N LEU A 231 -13.05 -2.83 -0.43
CA LEU A 231 -13.68 -3.37 -1.63
C LEU A 231 -13.49 -2.40 -2.79
N GLU A 232 -12.79 -2.85 -3.83
CA GLU A 232 -12.62 -2.08 -5.06
C GLU A 232 -13.83 -2.24 -5.98
N ASN A 233 -14.26 -1.14 -6.61
CA ASN A 233 -15.30 -1.20 -7.63
C ASN A 233 -14.77 -1.86 -8.91
N MET A 234 -15.59 -2.72 -9.51
CA MET A 234 -15.21 -3.45 -10.73
C MET A 234 -15.80 -2.79 -11.99
N SER A 235 -15.21 -3.08 -13.15
CA SER A 235 -15.67 -2.59 -14.46
C SER A 235 -16.84 -3.39 -15.05
N CYS A 236 -17.40 -4.34 -14.28
CA CYS A 236 -18.44 -5.29 -14.71
C CYS A 236 -18.03 -6.14 -15.92
N GLN A 237 -16.73 -6.39 -16.11
CA GLN A 237 -16.26 -7.32 -17.12
C GLN A 237 -16.62 -8.76 -16.73
N GLY A 238 -17.18 -9.52 -17.68
CA GLY A 238 -17.64 -10.88 -17.42
C GLY A 238 -18.85 -10.89 -16.49
N ASN A 239 -18.69 -11.47 -15.30
CA ASN A 239 -19.73 -11.59 -14.28
C ASN A 239 -19.23 -11.06 -12.93
N THR A 240 -18.44 -9.98 -12.97
CA THR A 240 -17.87 -9.30 -11.79
C THR A 240 -18.83 -8.27 -11.21
#